data_AF-A0A6H0KQY3-F1
#
_entry.id   AF-A0A6H0KQY3-F1
#
_cell.length_a   1.000
_cell.length_b   1.000
_cell.length_c   1.000
_cell.angle_alpha   90.00
_cell.angle_beta   90.00
_cell.angle_gamma   90.00
#
_symmetry.space_group_name_H-M   'P 1'
#
loop_
_entity.id
_entity.type
_entity.pdbx_description
1 polymer ?
#
loop_
_entity_poly.entity_id
_entity_poly.type
_entity_poly.pdbx_seq_one_letter_code
_entity_poly.pdbx_strand_id
1 'polypeptide(L)'
;MIRNIFLLMLSALCAWSCTDNLPGDEAPTDGRHSLNITVGPKPAFTDGTLTRADGTTLPETRAVQTDKGPKWEEGDVVWLYATFHKGKEENVFYSALKYTGGAWRYLNEDETATLKVNNIPGFNRTLIYDNPDGSTEYDNVRIYAYYVGKDWPDKDGDIHIPAPGSDEAIPVMGANSITSSFSQPITLSFTYLCSRLRLPAGCSLQVDAYKYWTKYHLSNNSPDIETAGTSLHLDATSADRDIYLLPVANNQGTPASITLTRSGGATWTFKPRLGTGTATGASDYYGQSYTLPDLGNGSVTPGGM
;
A
#
# COMPACT_ATOMS: atom_id res chain seq x y z
N MET A 1 -45.87 -16.90 -13.12
CA MET A 1 -45.25 -16.70 -11.80
C MET A 1 -43.73 -16.57 -11.99
N ILE A 2 -43.30 -15.48 -12.63
CA ILE A 2 -41.89 -15.10 -12.85
C ILE A 2 -41.89 -13.58 -12.74
N ARG A 3 -41.96 -13.08 -11.51
CA ARG A 3 -41.99 -11.65 -11.20
C ARG A 3 -41.69 -11.58 -9.71
N ASN A 4 -40.39 -11.53 -9.36
CA ASN A 4 -39.85 -11.12 -8.05
C ASN A 4 -38.35 -11.41 -7.84
N ILE A 5 -37.63 -12.04 -8.78
CA ILE A 5 -36.17 -12.24 -8.63
C ILE A 5 -35.36 -11.04 -9.15
N PHE A 6 -35.86 -10.30 -10.15
CA PHE A 6 -35.17 -9.12 -10.69
C PHE A 6 -35.16 -7.90 -9.77
N LEU A 7 -36.07 -7.82 -8.78
CA LEU A 7 -36.07 -6.71 -7.81
C LEU A 7 -35.09 -6.91 -6.65
N LEU A 8 -34.77 -8.17 -6.27
CA LEU A 8 -33.81 -8.42 -5.18
C LEU A 8 -32.34 -8.23 -5.61
N MET A 9 -32.02 -8.55 -6.87
CA MET A 9 -30.68 -8.31 -7.43
C MET A 9 -30.40 -6.82 -7.67
N LEU A 10 -31.44 -6.00 -7.86
CA LEU A 10 -31.29 -4.55 -8.03
C LEU A 10 -31.21 -3.82 -6.67
N SER A 11 -31.82 -4.34 -5.60
CA SER A 11 -31.66 -3.80 -4.25
C SER A 11 -30.29 -4.09 -3.62
N ALA A 12 -29.57 -5.13 -4.06
CA ALA A 12 -28.22 -5.44 -3.57
C ALA A 12 -27.12 -4.55 -4.22
N LEU A 13 -27.37 -3.98 -5.41
CA LEU A 13 -26.47 -2.99 -6.01
C LEU A 13 -26.73 -1.55 -5.54
N CYS A 14 -27.90 -1.27 -4.96
CA CYS A 14 -28.24 0.05 -4.40
C CYS A 14 -27.74 0.28 -2.97
N ALA A 15 -27.08 -0.70 -2.34
CA ALA A 15 -26.39 -0.50 -1.06
C ALA A 15 -24.95 0.03 -1.20
N TRP A 16 -24.50 0.29 -2.44
CA TRP A 16 -23.20 0.92 -2.74
C TRP A 16 -23.33 2.27 -3.46
N SER A 17 -24.52 2.88 -3.44
CA SER A 17 -24.69 4.27 -3.84
C SER A 17 -25.01 5.13 -2.62
N CYS A 18 -24.19 6.15 -2.41
CA CYS A 18 -24.33 7.21 -1.41
C CYS A 18 -23.80 6.88 -0.01
N THR A 19 -22.50 6.59 0.10
CA THR A 19 -21.74 7.39 1.09
C THR A 19 -21.44 8.71 0.40
N ASP A 20 -22.19 9.75 0.78
CA ASP A 20 -21.68 11.10 0.61
C ASP A 20 -20.33 11.13 1.34
N ASN A 21 -19.25 11.09 0.57
CA ASN A 21 -17.91 11.39 1.06
C ASN A 21 -17.89 12.90 1.35
N LEU A 22 -18.61 13.32 2.39
CA LEU A 22 -18.44 14.65 2.93
C LEU A 22 -17.03 14.69 3.54
N PRO A 23 -16.19 15.66 3.15
CA PRO A 23 -14.91 15.86 3.82
C PRO A 23 -15.20 16.06 5.32
N GLY A 24 -14.40 15.43 6.18
CA GLY A 24 -14.61 15.42 7.62
C GLY A 24 -14.86 16.80 8.22
N ASP A 25 -15.70 16.82 9.25
CA ASP A 25 -16.42 17.96 9.86
C ASP A 25 -15.62 19.19 10.35
N GLU A 26 -14.30 19.25 10.15
CA GLU A 26 -13.51 20.45 10.46
C GLU A 26 -13.07 21.15 9.17
N ALA A 27 -13.99 21.91 8.58
CA ALA A 27 -13.63 22.98 7.66
C ALA A 27 -12.68 23.98 8.37
N PRO A 28 -11.79 24.68 7.63
CA PRO A 28 -10.99 25.75 8.20
C PRO A 28 -11.87 26.73 8.99
N THR A 29 -11.49 27.01 10.24
CA THR A 29 -12.28 27.86 11.15
C THR A 29 -12.42 29.30 10.67
N ASP A 30 -11.63 29.70 9.67
CA ASP A 30 -11.61 31.02 9.05
C ASP A 30 -12.36 31.09 7.71
N GLY A 31 -13.10 30.03 7.33
CA GLY A 31 -13.96 30.01 6.15
C GLY A 31 -13.21 29.80 4.82
N ARG A 32 -11.91 29.52 4.86
CA ARG A 32 -11.11 29.17 3.68
C ARG A 32 -11.46 27.80 3.11
N HIS A 33 -11.16 27.60 1.83
CA HIS A 33 -11.40 26.34 1.15
C HIS A 33 -10.23 25.36 1.31
N SER A 34 -10.50 24.24 1.96
CA SER A 34 -9.59 23.10 2.01
C SER A 34 -9.71 22.24 0.76
N LEU A 35 -8.61 21.61 0.35
CA LEU A 35 -8.64 20.54 -0.66
C LEU A 35 -9.57 19.41 -0.19
N ASN A 36 -10.58 19.12 -1.01
CA ASN A 36 -11.41 17.94 -0.85
C ASN A 36 -10.68 16.75 -1.49
N ILE A 37 -10.16 15.86 -0.67
CA ILE A 37 -9.42 14.67 -1.11
C ILE A 37 -10.23 13.42 -0.73
N THR A 38 -10.49 12.57 -1.71
CA THR A 38 -11.06 11.24 -1.50
C THR A 38 -10.00 10.19 -1.75
N VAL A 39 -9.95 9.15 -0.92
CA VAL A 39 -9.13 7.97 -1.17
C VAL A 39 -10.01 6.90 -1.81
N GLY A 40 -9.57 6.38 -2.95
CA GLY A 40 -10.26 5.30 -3.66
C GLY A 40 -10.31 4.00 -2.85
N PRO A 41 -11.01 2.97 -3.36
CA PRO A 41 -11.02 1.66 -2.70
C PRO A 41 -9.60 1.11 -2.55
N LYS A 42 -9.35 0.36 -1.48
CA LYS A 42 -8.07 -0.30 -1.26
C LYS A 42 -7.81 -1.25 -2.44
N PRO A 43 -6.68 -1.14 -3.15
CA PRO A 43 -6.44 -1.93 -4.35
C PRO A 43 -6.37 -3.42 -4.00
N ALA A 44 -6.80 -4.27 -4.92
CA ALA A 44 -6.54 -5.71 -4.82
C ALA A 44 -5.13 -6.00 -5.35
N PHE A 45 -4.47 -7.03 -4.80
CA PHE A 45 -3.29 -7.58 -5.45
C PHE A 45 -3.71 -8.32 -6.72
N THR A 46 -2.87 -8.22 -7.75
CA THR A 46 -3.01 -9.04 -8.96
C THR A 46 -2.39 -10.41 -8.72
N ASP A 47 -3.00 -11.48 -9.23
CA ASP A 47 -2.40 -12.82 -9.13
C ASP A 47 -1.07 -12.86 -9.91
N GLY A 48 0.00 -13.24 -9.21
CA GLY A 48 1.33 -13.38 -9.78
C GLY A 48 1.65 -14.83 -10.15
N THR A 49 2.45 -15.01 -11.19
CA THR A 49 2.91 -16.34 -11.63
C THR A 49 4.24 -16.70 -10.99
N LEU A 50 4.34 -17.93 -10.47
CA LEU A 50 5.59 -18.51 -9.96
C LEU A 50 6.23 -19.46 -10.97
N THR A 51 7.56 -19.47 -11.04
CA THR A 51 8.34 -20.42 -11.83
C THR A 51 9.34 -21.15 -10.93
N ARG A 52 9.43 -22.47 -11.08
CA ARG A 52 10.43 -23.30 -10.41
C ARG A 52 11.84 -23.00 -10.94
N ALA A 53 12.86 -23.45 -10.23
CA ALA A 53 14.26 -23.32 -10.65
C ALA A 53 14.56 -23.95 -12.02
N ASP A 54 13.84 -25.01 -12.41
CA ASP A 54 13.95 -25.70 -13.71
C ASP A 54 13.24 -24.95 -14.87
N GLY A 55 12.66 -23.77 -14.62
CA GLY A 55 11.96 -22.98 -15.63
C GLY A 55 10.49 -23.36 -15.84
N THR A 56 9.98 -24.38 -15.14
CA THR A 56 8.57 -24.76 -15.22
C THR A 56 7.67 -23.78 -14.45
N THR A 57 6.59 -23.31 -15.09
CA THR A 57 5.58 -22.48 -14.43
C THR A 57 4.77 -23.33 -13.46
N LEU A 58 4.61 -22.88 -12.22
CA LEU A 58 3.66 -23.47 -11.30
C LEU A 58 2.22 -23.13 -11.76
N PRO A 59 1.23 -24.00 -11.48
CA PRO A 59 -0.18 -23.66 -11.72
C PRO A 59 -0.49 -22.30 -11.09
N GLU A 60 -1.29 -21.47 -11.75
CA GLU A 60 -1.76 -20.20 -11.18
C GLU A 60 -2.29 -20.48 -9.77
N THR A 61 -1.56 -19.99 -8.77
CA THR A 61 -1.98 -20.05 -7.39
C THR A 61 -2.90 -18.89 -7.17
N ARG A 62 -4.10 -19.01 -7.76
CA ARG A 62 -5.16 -18.03 -7.59
C ARG A 62 -5.35 -17.81 -6.11
N ALA A 63 -5.09 -16.60 -5.63
CA ALA A 63 -5.75 -16.20 -4.41
C ALA A 63 -7.24 -16.29 -4.76
N VAL A 64 -7.98 -17.18 -4.10
CA VAL A 64 -9.44 -17.04 -4.11
C VAL A 64 -9.67 -15.65 -3.54
N GLN A 65 -10.04 -14.69 -4.39
CA GLN A 65 -10.63 -13.44 -3.94
C GLN A 65 -11.86 -13.86 -3.17
N THR A 66 -11.73 -13.96 -1.85
CA THR A 66 -12.88 -14.10 -0.98
C THR A 66 -13.73 -12.84 -1.19
N ASP A 67 -15.06 -12.95 -1.11
CA ASP A 67 -16.01 -11.83 -1.24
C ASP A 67 -15.75 -10.63 -0.27
N LYS A 68 -14.73 -10.75 0.58
CA LYS A 68 -14.11 -9.72 1.40
C LYS A 68 -12.80 -9.24 0.74
N GLY A 69 -12.89 -8.47 -0.34
CA GLY A 69 -11.72 -7.73 -0.85
C GLY A 69 -11.06 -6.89 0.26
N PRO A 70 -9.77 -6.52 0.13
CA PRO A 70 -9.11 -5.68 1.12
C PRO A 70 -9.90 -4.38 1.29
N LYS A 71 -10.10 -3.97 2.54
CA LYS A 71 -10.78 -2.71 2.90
C LYS A 71 -9.84 -1.84 3.70
N TRP A 72 -10.08 -0.54 3.64
CA TRP A 72 -9.54 0.38 4.62
C TRP A 72 -10.16 0.07 5.98
N GLU A 73 -9.34 0.12 7.02
CA GLU A 73 -9.72 -0.19 8.38
C GLU A 73 -9.74 1.07 9.24
N GLU A 74 -10.59 1.07 10.27
CA GLU A 74 -10.64 2.15 11.25
C GLU A 74 -9.23 2.43 11.81
N GLY A 75 -8.80 3.69 11.71
CA GLY A 75 -7.47 4.13 12.11
C GLY A 75 -6.37 4.00 11.05
N ASP A 76 -6.66 3.51 9.84
CA ASP A 76 -5.71 3.59 8.72
C ASP A 76 -5.36 5.05 8.41
N VAL A 77 -4.08 5.33 8.11
CA VAL A 77 -3.57 6.68 7.85
C VAL A 77 -2.85 6.71 6.50
N VAL A 78 -3.11 7.77 5.75
CA VAL A 78 -2.40 8.10 4.52
C VAL A 78 -1.70 9.43 4.74
N TRP A 79 -0.39 9.44 4.49
CA TRP A 79 0.45 10.64 4.57
C TRP A 79 0.50 11.35 3.22
N LEU A 80 0.39 12.67 3.24
CA LEU A 80 0.32 13.52 2.06
C LEU A 80 1.55 14.43 2.00
N TYR A 81 2.17 14.48 0.83
CA TYR A 81 3.12 15.49 0.41
C TYR A 81 2.49 16.28 -0.73
N ALA A 82 2.13 17.54 -0.47
CA ALA A 82 1.47 18.41 -1.43
C ALA A 82 2.41 19.55 -1.86
N THR A 83 2.60 19.70 -3.16
CA THR A 83 3.30 20.84 -3.77
C THR A 83 2.28 21.71 -4.48
N PHE A 84 2.03 22.90 -3.95
CA PHE A 84 1.20 23.92 -4.56
C PHE A 84 2.05 24.84 -5.42
N HIS A 85 1.54 25.16 -6.60
CA HIS A 85 2.22 26.00 -7.56
C HIS A 85 1.45 27.30 -7.80
N LYS A 86 2.17 28.42 -7.82
CA LYS A 86 1.66 29.73 -8.26
C LYS A 86 2.64 30.33 -9.25
N GLY A 87 2.33 30.28 -10.53
CA GLY A 87 3.27 30.57 -11.61
C GLY A 87 4.51 29.68 -11.51
N LYS A 88 5.64 30.25 -11.07
CA LYS A 88 6.93 29.54 -10.88
C LYS A 88 7.25 29.27 -9.41
N GLU A 89 6.43 29.76 -8.49
CA GLU A 89 6.64 29.56 -7.05
C GLU A 89 6.08 28.20 -6.65
N GLU A 90 6.81 27.51 -5.77
CA GLU A 90 6.45 26.20 -5.23
C GLU A 90 6.37 26.29 -3.71
N ASN A 91 5.25 25.83 -3.16
CA ASN A 91 5.03 25.76 -1.71
C ASN A 91 4.71 24.31 -1.34
N VAL A 92 5.47 23.78 -0.38
CA VAL A 92 5.36 22.38 0.05
C VAL A 92 4.66 22.33 1.41
N PHE A 93 3.66 21.46 1.52
CA PHE A 93 2.97 21.18 2.76
C PHE A 93 2.84 19.67 2.97
N TYR A 94 2.93 19.24 4.22
CA TYR A 94 2.69 17.87 4.63
C TYR A 94 1.36 17.77 5.35
N SER A 95 0.61 16.70 5.12
CA SER A 95 -0.66 16.48 5.79
C SER A 95 -0.91 14.98 5.96
N ALA A 96 -2.05 14.62 6.55
CA ALA A 96 -2.47 13.24 6.65
C ALA A 96 -4.00 13.13 6.62
N LEU A 97 -4.47 12.03 6.03
CA LEU A 97 -5.86 11.62 6.09
C LEU A 97 -5.95 10.36 6.96
N LYS A 98 -6.95 10.30 7.84
CA LYS A 98 -7.27 9.13 8.65
C LYS A 98 -8.64 8.58 8.24
N TYR A 99 -8.73 7.26 8.15
CA TYR A 99 -9.98 6.56 7.92
C TYR A 99 -10.70 6.36 9.26
N THR A 100 -11.80 7.09 9.45
CA THR A 100 -12.62 7.02 10.66
C THR A 100 -14.11 7.10 10.35
N GLY A 101 -14.91 6.24 10.97
CA GLY A 101 -16.36 6.27 10.83
C GLY A 101 -16.84 5.95 9.41
N GLY A 102 -16.03 5.22 8.63
CA GLY A 102 -16.34 4.86 7.25
C GLY A 102 -15.89 5.87 6.19
N ALA A 103 -15.26 6.98 6.58
CA ALA A 103 -14.81 8.03 5.66
C ALA A 103 -13.36 8.46 5.93
N TRP A 104 -12.74 9.07 4.92
CA TRP A 104 -11.43 9.70 5.05
C TRP A 104 -11.57 11.16 5.43
N ARG A 105 -10.80 11.60 6.42
CA ARG A 105 -10.77 13.00 6.86
C ARG A 105 -9.36 13.43 7.24
N TYR A 106 -9.10 14.73 7.22
CA TYR A 106 -7.90 15.28 7.85
C TYR A 106 -7.87 14.91 9.35
N LEU A 107 -6.66 14.89 9.91
CA LEU A 107 -6.47 14.75 11.35
C LEU A 107 -7.19 15.91 12.07
N ASN A 108 -7.73 15.64 13.26
CA ASN A 108 -8.25 16.71 14.13
C ASN A 108 -7.13 17.30 15.01
N GLU A 109 -7.41 18.37 15.75
CA GLU A 109 -6.41 19.05 16.59
C GLU A 109 -5.82 18.16 17.68
N ASP A 110 -6.64 17.34 18.33
CA ASP A 110 -6.21 16.43 19.38
C ASP A 110 -5.28 15.33 18.83
N GLU A 111 -5.59 14.80 17.66
CA GLU A 111 -4.77 13.82 16.95
C GLU A 111 -3.43 14.46 16.56
N THR A 112 -3.41 15.66 15.96
CA THR A 112 -2.14 16.29 15.58
C THR A 112 -1.26 16.64 16.80
N ALA A 113 -1.88 17.07 17.90
CA ALA A 113 -1.18 17.37 19.15
C ALA A 113 -0.62 16.11 19.81
N THR A 114 -1.42 15.04 19.90
CA THR A 114 -1.01 13.75 20.48
C THR A 114 0.18 13.16 19.73
N LEU A 115 0.16 13.28 18.40
CA LEU A 115 1.18 12.75 17.51
C LEU A 115 2.39 13.67 17.37
N LYS A 116 2.31 14.89 17.93
CA LYS A 116 3.36 15.92 17.86
C LYS A 116 3.77 16.28 16.43
N VAL A 117 2.93 15.98 15.43
CA VAL A 117 3.17 16.32 14.02
C VAL A 117 3.16 17.83 13.78
N ASN A 118 2.53 18.60 14.68
CA ASN A 118 2.58 20.07 14.65
C ASN A 118 4.00 20.64 14.83
N ASN A 119 4.94 19.84 15.36
CA ASN A 119 6.35 20.25 15.49
C ASN A 119 7.16 19.99 14.23
N ILE A 120 6.61 19.27 13.25
CA ILE A 120 7.28 19.00 11.97
C ILE A 120 7.11 20.25 11.09
N PRO A 121 8.20 20.94 10.70
CA PRO A 121 8.12 22.12 9.84
C PRO A 121 7.37 21.81 8.55
N GLY A 122 6.44 22.69 8.15
CA GLY A 122 5.63 22.51 6.95
C GLY A 122 4.45 21.54 7.09
N PHE A 123 4.26 20.90 8.25
CA PHE A 123 3.06 20.13 8.51
C PHE A 123 1.86 21.07 8.62
N ASN A 124 0.86 20.82 7.79
CA ASN A 124 -0.39 21.53 7.76
C ASN A 124 -1.53 20.51 7.81
N ARG A 125 -2.24 20.52 8.94
CA ARG A 125 -3.35 19.59 9.21
C ARG A 125 -4.37 19.59 8.09
N THR A 126 -4.71 20.77 7.55
CA THR A 126 -5.68 20.94 6.47
C THR A 126 -5.02 21.67 5.32
N LEU A 127 -5.01 21.07 4.14
CA LEU A 127 -4.41 21.68 2.95
C LEU A 127 -5.36 22.74 2.37
N ILE A 128 -5.01 24.02 2.50
CA ILE A 128 -5.80 25.17 2.06
C ILE A 128 -5.22 25.70 0.75
N TYR A 129 -6.07 26.01 -0.23
CA TYR A 129 -5.63 26.43 -1.57
C TYR A 129 -6.01 27.86 -1.96
N ASP A 130 -6.74 28.56 -1.10
CA ASP A 130 -7.24 29.90 -1.33
C ASP A 130 -6.76 30.90 -0.27
N ASN A 131 -6.84 32.17 -0.66
CA ASN A 131 -6.60 33.30 0.21
C ASN A 131 -7.76 33.48 1.19
N PRO A 132 -7.58 34.22 2.30
CA PRO A 132 -8.66 34.56 3.23
C PRO A 132 -9.84 35.31 2.61
N ASP A 133 -9.66 35.94 1.43
CA ASP A 133 -10.74 36.60 0.69
C ASP A 133 -11.53 35.63 -0.23
N GLY A 134 -11.22 34.33 -0.19
CA GLY A 134 -11.85 33.28 -0.98
C GLY A 134 -11.35 33.17 -2.42
N SER A 135 -10.39 34.02 -2.83
CA SER A 135 -9.75 33.89 -4.14
C SER A 135 -8.69 32.78 -4.13
N THR A 136 -8.64 31.99 -5.19
CA THR A 136 -7.64 30.92 -5.33
C THR A 136 -6.22 31.51 -5.26
N GLU A 137 -5.38 30.97 -4.37
CA GLU A 137 -3.99 31.41 -4.22
C GLU A 137 -3.07 30.72 -5.24
N TYR A 138 -3.36 29.46 -5.57
CA TYR A 138 -2.51 28.57 -6.36
C TYR A 138 -3.14 28.16 -7.70
N ASP A 139 -2.34 27.91 -8.72
CA ASP A 139 -2.81 27.49 -10.05
C ASP A 139 -3.06 25.99 -10.14
N ASN A 140 -2.26 25.20 -9.41
CA ASN A 140 -2.36 23.75 -9.38
C ASN A 140 -1.71 23.18 -8.12
N VAL A 141 -2.02 21.91 -7.85
CA VAL A 141 -1.39 21.12 -6.80
C VAL A 141 -0.97 19.76 -7.35
N ARG A 142 0.23 19.32 -6.96
CA ARG A 142 0.71 17.95 -7.10
C ARG A 142 0.71 17.30 -5.73
N ILE A 143 0.11 16.12 -5.61
CA ILE A 143 0.00 15.37 -4.36
C ILE A 143 0.65 14.02 -4.56
N TYR A 144 1.63 13.70 -3.70
CA TYR A 144 2.06 12.33 -3.47
C TYR A 144 1.47 11.86 -2.14
N ALA A 145 0.99 10.62 -2.12
CA ALA A 145 0.38 10.06 -0.93
C ALA A 145 0.90 8.66 -0.68
N TYR A 146 1.15 8.33 0.59
CA TYR A 146 1.71 7.05 1.00
C TYR A 146 0.91 6.45 2.16
N TYR A 147 0.55 5.18 2.03
CA TYR A 147 0.12 4.34 3.15
C TYR A 147 1.32 3.51 3.58
N VAL A 148 1.81 3.78 4.78
CA VAL A 148 3.00 3.16 5.39
C VAL A 148 2.68 2.60 6.77
N GLY A 149 1.42 2.19 6.97
CA GLY A 149 0.95 1.55 8.20
C GLY A 149 0.19 2.48 9.12
N LYS A 150 0.03 2.04 10.36
CA LYS A 150 -0.67 2.77 11.43
C LYS A 150 0.31 3.52 12.34
N ASP A 151 1.61 3.41 12.06
CA ASP A 151 2.65 4.09 12.80
C ASP A 151 2.69 5.57 12.45
N TRP A 152 3.18 6.33 13.43
CA TRP A 152 3.24 7.78 13.39
C TRP A 152 4.68 8.24 13.18
N PRO A 153 4.90 9.41 12.57
CA PRO A 153 6.23 9.96 12.41
C PRO A 153 6.87 10.19 13.78
N ASP A 154 8.15 9.88 13.87
CA ASP A 154 8.96 10.27 15.00
C ASP A 154 9.25 11.79 14.99
N LYS A 155 10.08 12.25 15.93
CA LYS A 155 10.43 13.67 16.08
C LYS A 155 11.11 14.27 14.84
N ASP A 156 11.70 13.43 13.98
CA ASP A 156 12.42 13.85 12.78
C ASP A 156 11.51 13.76 11.54
N GLY A 157 10.27 13.32 11.70
CA GLY A 157 9.31 13.14 10.61
C GLY A 157 9.43 11.79 9.89
N ASP A 158 10.13 10.84 10.49
CA ASP A 158 10.34 9.51 9.92
C ASP A 158 9.25 8.55 10.42
N ILE A 159 8.55 7.91 9.48
CA ILE A 159 7.61 6.83 9.77
C ILE A 159 8.33 5.52 9.48
N HIS A 160 8.61 4.75 10.53
CA HIS A 160 9.29 3.46 10.40
C HIS A 160 8.31 2.42 9.85
N ILE A 161 8.78 1.64 8.88
CA ILE A 161 8.00 0.59 8.23
C ILE A 161 8.46 -0.75 8.83
N PRO A 162 7.55 -1.54 9.42
CA PRO A 162 7.90 -2.83 9.99
C PRO A 162 8.59 -3.74 8.97
N ALA A 163 9.62 -4.46 9.43
CA ALA A 163 10.35 -5.38 8.58
C ALA A 163 9.41 -6.46 8.00
N PRO A 164 9.63 -6.94 6.77
CA PRO A 164 8.76 -7.93 6.10
C PRO A 164 8.52 -9.24 6.86
N GLY A 165 9.43 -9.59 7.77
CA GLY A 165 9.36 -10.79 8.59
C GLY A 165 8.65 -10.63 9.94
N SER A 166 8.25 -9.40 10.29
CA SER A 166 7.55 -9.12 11.54
C SER A 166 6.06 -9.43 11.43
N ASP A 167 5.41 -9.70 12.57
CA ASP A 167 3.96 -9.86 12.65
C ASP A 167 3.20 -8.54 12.38
N GLU A 168 3.92 -7.42 12.32
CA GLU A 168 3.41 -6.08 12.04
C GLU A 168 3.64 -5.67 10.57
N ALA A 169 4.13 -6.58 9.72
CA ALA A 169 4.39 -6.28 8.31
C ALA A 169 3.13 -5.76 7.60
N ILE A 170 3.32 -4.70 6.81
CA ILE A 170 2.24 -3.98 6.13
C ILE A 170 2.43 -3.94 4.62
N PRO A 171 1.33 -3.83 3.85
CA PRO A 171 1.43 -3.57 2.44
C PRO A 171 1.60 -2.07 2.17
N VAL A 172 2.84 -1.63 1.93
CA VAL A 172 3.12 -0.24 1.57
C VAL A 172 2.44 0.11 0.23
N MET A 173 1.75 1.25 0.17
CA MET A 173 1.07 1.73 -1.04
C MET A 173 1.38 3.19 -1.31
N GLY A 174 1.36 3.57 -2.59
CA GLY A 174 1.55 4.95 -3.04
C GLY A 174 0.48 5.41 -4.01
N ALA A 175 0.22 6.71 -4.05
CA ALA A 175 -0.61 7.38 -5.04
C ALA A 175 0.02 8.71 -5.44
N ASN A 176 -0.30 9.17 -6.66
CA ASN A 176 0.10 10.47 -7.18
C ASN A 176 -1.08 11.09 -7.91
N SER A 177 -1.31 12.39 -7.71
CA SER A 177 -2.31 13.16 -8.44
C SER A 177 -1.79 14.56 -8.74
N ILE A 178 -2.20 15.12 -9.88
CA ILE A 178 -1.93 16.51 -10.26
C ILE A 178 -3.26 17.10 -10.73
N THR A 179 -3.66 18.24 -10.15
CA THR A 179 -4.86 18.96 -10.59
C THR A 179 -4.61 20.45 -10.68
N SER A 180 -5.17 21.07 -11.71
CA SER A 180 -5.31 22.52 -11.85
C SER A 180 -6.75 23.00 -11.59
N SER A 181 -7.60 22.11 -11.07
CA SER A 181 -8.98 22.42 -10.69
C SER A 181 -9.24 21.97 -9.27
N PHE A 182 -9.68 22.91 -8.44
CA PHE A 182 -10.03 22.68 -7.03
C PHE A 182 -11.55 22.55 -6.81
N SER A 183 -12.34 22.67 -7.88
CA SER A 183 -13.82 22.63 -7.81
C SER A 183 -14.41 21.23 -7.67
N GLN A 184 -13.58 20.18 -7.78
CA GLN A 184 -13.97 18.78 -7.70
C GLN A 184 -13.09 18.05 -6.69
N PRO A 185 -13.60 16.99 -6.03
CA PRO A 185 -12.78 16.16 -5.16
C PRO A 185 -11.59 15.54 -5.92
N ILE A 186 -10.40 15.61 -5.32
CA ILE A 186 -9.20 14.94 -5.82
C ILE A 186 -9.26 13.50 -5.34
N THR A 187 -9.38 12.54 -6.26
CA THR A 187 -9.37 11.11 -5.90
C THR A 187 -7.95 10.55 -5.96
N LEU A 188 -7.48 9.98 -4.86
CA LEU A 188 -6.21 9.25 -4.78
C LEU A 188 -6.43 7.76 -5.03
N SER A 189 -5.87 7.27 -6.12
CA SER A 189 -5.88 5.84 -6.48
C SER A 189 -4.56 5.21 -6.10
N PHE A 190 -4.59 4.35 -5.08
CA PHE A 190 -3.39 3.70 -4.55
C PHE A 190 -2.99 2.48 -5.39
N THR A 191 -1.68 2.28 -5.48
CA THR A 191 -1.06 1.04 -5.96
C THR A 191 -0.10 0.52 -4.90
N TYR A 192 0.02 -0.81 -4.81
CA TYR A 192 1.01 -1.41 -3.92
C TYR A 192 2.41 -1.07 -4.41
N LEU A 193 3.29 -0.77 -3.47
CA LEU A 193 4.73 -0.60 -3.66
C LEU A 193 5.50 -1.84 -3.16
N CYS A 194 4.81 -2.96 -2.99
CA CYS A 194 5.34 -4.24 -2.54
C CYS A 194 4.55 -5.38 -3.21
N SER A 195 5.03 -6.61 -3.03
CA SER A 195 4.35 -7.84 -3.44
C SER A 195 3.96 -8.63 -2.19
N ARG A 196 2.83 -9.35 -2.28
CA ARG A 196 2.36 -10.23 -1.22
C ARG A 196 2.79 -11.67 -1.52
N LEU A 197 3.36 -12.36 -0.54
CA LEU A 197 3.48 -13.83 -0.57
C LEU A 197 2.65 -14.40 0.58
N ARG A 198 1.67 -15.25 0.26
CA ARG A 198 0.87 -15.99 1.24
C ARG A 198 1.58 -17.30 1.55
N LEU A 199 2.14 -17.41 2.76
CA LEU A 199 2.85 -18.58 3.25
C LEU A 199 1.88 -19.54 3.97
N PRO A 200 1.75 -20.80 3.52
CA PRO A 200 0.94 -21.80 4.20
C PRO A 200 1.49 -22.19 5.57
N ALA A 201 0.60 -22.59 6.48
CA ALA A 201 0.98 -23.20 7.75
C ALA A 201 1.97 -24.37 7.58
N GLY A 202 2.93 -24.48 8.49
CA GLY A 202 3.94 -25.54 8.48
C GLY A 202 5.06 -25.34 7.45
N CYS A 203 5.10 -24.21 6.74
CA CYS A 203 6.19 -23.85 5.83
C CYS A 203 7.09 -22.77 6.45
N SER A 204 8.39 -22.99 6.46
CA SER A 204 9.40 -21.95 6.68
C SER A 204 9.76 -21.28 5.36
N LEU A 205 10.30 -20.08 5.45
CA LEU A 205 10.76 -19.27 4.33
C LEU A 205 12.23 -18.92 4.50
N GLN A 206 12.97 -19.01 3.40
CA GLN A 206 14.27 -18.37 3.24
C GLN A 206 14.25 -17.52 1.98
N VAL A 207 14.57 -16.24 2.12
CA VAL A 207 14.85 -15.35 1.00
C VAL A 207 16.30 -14.94 1.11
N ASP A 208 17.07 -15.04 0.02
CA ASP A 208 18.42 -14.49 -0.01
C ASP A 208 18.40 -12.95 0.03
N ALA A 209 19.49 -12.28 -0.34
CA ALA A 209 19.57 -10.82 -0.34
C ALA A 209 18.30 -10.18 -0.93
N TYR A 210 17.62 -9.38 -0.10
CA TYR A 210 16.34 -8.77 -0.42
C TYR A 210 16.39 -7.28 -0.09
N LYS A 211 15.56 -6.51 -0.79
CA LYS A 211 15.30 -5.12 -0.47
C LYS A 211 13.98 -5.03 0.29
N TYR A 212 13.83 -3.99 1.08
CA TYR A 212 12.56 -3.66 1.74
C TYR A 212 12.49 -2.16 2.06
N TRP A 213 11.27 -1.64 2.20
CA TRP A 213 11.06 -0.28 2.68
C TRP A 213 11.32 -0.27 4.19
N THR A 214 12.24 0.57 4.65
CA THR A 214 12.56 0.68 6.09
C THR A 214 11.81 1.82 6.75
N LYS A 215 11.60 2.91 6.02
CA LYS A 215 10.91 4.09 6.52
C LYS A 215 10.42 4.99 5.38
N TYR A 216 9.53 5.90 5.72
CA TYR A 216 9.13 7.01 4.88
C TYR A 216 9.45 8.33 5.56
N HIS A 217 10.19 9.19 4.84
CA HIS A 217 10.51 10.53 5.27
C HIS A 217 9.43 11.49 4.82
N LEU A 218 8.61 11.99 5.75
CA LEU A 218 7.53 12.91 5.43
C LEU A 218 8.06 14.19 4.76
N SER A 219 9.19 14.71 5.23
CA SER A 219 9.74 16.02 4.85
C SER A 219 10.30 16.10 3.42
N ASN A 220 10.74 15.00 2.83
CA ASN A 220 11.33 14.99 1.47
C ASN A 220 10.59 14.05 0.50
N ASN A 221 9.43 13.53 0.92
CA ASN A 221 8.63 12.59 0.14
C ASN A 221 9.40 11.34 -0.30
N SER A 222 10.39 10.91 0.47
CA SER A 222 11.29 9.85 0.08
C SER A 222 11.05 8.62 0.94
N PRO A 223 10.50 7.54 0.37
CA PRO A 223 10.58 6.25 1.03
C PRO A 223 12.03 5.73 0.92
N ASP A 224 12.56 5.20 2.02
CA ASP A 224 13.92 4.70 2.13
C ASP A 224 13.97 3.19 1.89
N ILE A 225 14.91 2.76 1.05
CA ILE A 225 15.08 1.36 0.67
C ILE A 225 16.40 0.86 1.22
N GLU A 226 16.33 -0.13 2.10
CA GLU A 226 17.51 -0.87 2.51
C GLU A 226 17.68 -2.13 1.68
N THR A 227 18.93 -2.52 1.48
CA THR A 227 19.30 -3.83 0.96
C THR A 227 19.85 -4.67 2.11
N ALA A 228 19.12 -5.69 2.52
CA ALA A 228 19.56 -6.60 3.58
C ALA A 228 20.72 -7.46 3.07
N GLY A 229 21.88 -7.33 3.73
CA GLY A 229 23.05 -8.17 3.45
C GLY A 229 22.93 -9.61 3.94
N THR A 230 21.94 -9.89 4.80
CA THR A 230 21.64 -11.20 5.37
C THR A 230 20.31 -11.73 4.85
N SER A 231 20.25 -13.03 4.58
CA SER A 231 19.03 -13.72 4.16
C SER A 231 17.92 -13.57 5.21
N LEU A 232 16.68 -13.37 4.75
CA LEU A 232 15.48 -13.43 5.59
C LEU A 232 15.16 -14.89 5.87
N HIS A 233 15.08 -15.26 7.15
CA HIS A 233 14.63 -16.58 7.59
C HIS A 233 13.40 -16.42 8.45
N LEU A 234 12.30 -17.08 8.06
CA LEU A 234 11.09 -17.12 8.86
C LEU A 234 10.73 -18.57 9.18
N ASP A 235 10.59 -18.88 10.45
CA ASP A 235 10.22 -20.22 10.92
C ASP A 235 8.79 -20.59 10.53
N ALA A 236 8.55 -21.90 10.42
CA ALA A 236 7.22 -22.43 10.16
C ALA A 236 6.26 -22.10 11.30
N THR A 237 5.08 -21.60 10.94
CA THR A 237 4.01 -21.26 11.89
C THR A 237 2.86 -22.25 11.79
N SER A 238 2.05 -22.36 12.84
CA SER A 238 0.86 -23.23 12.85
C SER A 238 -0.32 -22.69 12.03
N ALA A 239 -0.22 -21.44 11.56
CA ALA A 239 -1.21 -20.76 10.73
C ALA A 239 -0.56 -20.17 9.50
N ASP A 240 -1.36 -20.00 8.44
CA ASP A 240 -0.96 -19.25 7.27
C ASP A 240 -0.64 -17.79 7.64
N ARG A 241 0.34 -17.20 6.97
CA ARG A 241 0.65 -15.77 7.13
C ARG A 241 0.93 -15.11 5.79
N ASP A 242 0.64 -13.81 5.72
CA ASP A 242 1.05 -12.98 4.59
C ASP A 242 2.39 -12.31 4.92
N ILE A 243 3.26 -12.21 3.93
CA ILE A 243 4.45 -11.36 4.00
C ILE A 243 4.39 -10.34 2.86
N TYR A 244 4.87 -9.13 3.16
CA TYR A 244 4.94 -8.03 2.20
C TYR A 244 6.39 -7.72 1.92
N LEU A 245 6.86 -8.14 0.75
CA LEU A 245 8.24 -7.92 0.35
C LEU A 245 8.25 -6.82 -0.69
N LEU A 246 9.24 -5.93 -0.61
CA LEU A 246 9.62 -5.24 -1.83
C LEU A 246 9.98 -6.30 -2.86
N PRO A 247 9.67 -6.06 -4.14
CA PRO A 247 9.89 -7.00 -5.18
C PRO A 247 11.33 -7.41 -5.08
N VAL A 248 11.41 -8.70 -4.84
CA VAL A 248 12.50 -9.44 -4.23
C VAL A 248 13.67 -9.25 -5.16
N ALA A 249 14.41 -8.16 -5.06
CA ALA A 249 15.48 -7.84 -5.98
C ALA A 249 16.77 -8.04 -5.20
N ASN A 250 17.62 -8.95 -5.68
CA ASN A 250 19.00 -8.96 -5.22
C ASN A 250 19.68 -7.62 -5.59
N ASN A 251 20.92 -7.45 -5.17
CA ASN A 251 21.68 -6.21 -5.34
C ASN A 251 21.79 -5.76 -6.81
N GLN A 252 21.56 -6.67 -7.77
CA GLN A 252 21.59 -6.46 -9.22
C GLN A 252 20.23 -6.15 -9.85
N GLY A 253 19.15 -6.01 -9.07
CA GLY A 253 17.81 -5.70 -9.60
C GLY A 253 17.07 -6.91 -10.19
N THR A 254 17.55 -8.13 -9.94
CA THR A 254 16.91 -9.37 -10.42
C THR A 254 16.14 -10.07 -9.29
N PRO A 255 15.02 -10.76 -9.60
CA PRO A 255 14.27 -11.55 -8.63
C PRO A 255 15.16 -12.48 -7.79
N ALA A 256 15.29 -12.23 -6.49
CA ALA A 256 15.96 -13.12 -5.56
C ALA A 256 15.17 -14.42 -5.46
N SER A 257 15.92 -15.50 -5.28
CA SER A 257 15.35 -16.83 -5.11
C SER A 257 14.64 -16.89 -3.76
N ILE A 258 13.42 -17.41 -3.76
CA ILE A 258 12.67 -17.70 -2.55
C ILE A 258 12.68 -19.21 -2.38
N THR A 259 13.13 -19.65 -1.21
CA THR A 259 13.15 -21.06 -0.81
C THR A 259 12.14 -21.28 0.30
N LEU A 260 11.31 -22.31 0.15
CA LEU A 260 10.36 -22.75 1.16
C LEU A 260 10.71 -24.14 1.63
N THR A 261 10.58 -24.40 2.92
CA THR A 261 10.74 -25.74 3.47
C THR A 261 9.52 -26.11 4.30
N ARG A 262 8.88 -27.23 3.97
CA ARG A 262 7.74 -27.74 4.74
C ARG A 262 8.23 -28.57 5.92
N SER A 263 7.46 -28.57 7.01
CA SER A 263 7.57 -29.52 8.12
C SER A 263 7.60 -30.96 7.58
N GLY A 264 8.79 -31.59 7.58
CA GLY A 264 9.05 -32.87 6.91
C GLY A 264 10.22 -32.85 5.93
N GLY A 265 10.81 -31.67 5.66
CA GLY A 265 12.10 -31.52 4.96
C GLY A 265 12.02 -31.33 3.44
N ALA A 266 10.82 -31.32 2.86
CA ALA A 266 10.65 -31.00 1.45
C ALA A 266 10.91 -29.50 1.22
N THR A 267 11.66 -29.19 0.17
CA THR A 267 12.10 -27.82 -0.15
C THR A 267 11.73 -27.45 -1.58
N TRP A 268 11.31 -26.20 -1.80
CA TRP A 268 10.99 -25.65 -3.12
C TRP A 268 11.64 -24.30 -3.30
N THR A 269 12.20 -24.06 -4.48
CA THR A 269 12.76 -22.75 -4.86
C THR A 269 12.00 -22.19 -6.04
N PHE A 270 11.58 -20.94 -5.93
CA PHE A 270 10.91 -20.20 -7.01
C PHE A 270 11.46 -18.78 -7.14
N LYS A 271 11.18 -18.18 -8.30
CA LYS A 271 11.49 -16.77 -8.57
C LYS A 271 10.21 -16.03 -8.97
N PRO A 272 9.91 -14.87 -8.36
CA PRO A 272 8.84 -13.97 -8.81
C PRO A 272 9.02 -13.58 -10.29
N ARG A 273 7.92 -13.55 -11.06
CA ARG A 273 7.88 -13.00 -12.43
C ARG A 273 7.14 -11.67 -12.48
N LEU A 274 7.49 -10.89 -13.51
CA LEU A 274 6.79 -9.67 -13.92
C LEU A 274 5.36 -10.00 -14.35
N GLY A 275 4.44 -9.07 -14.09
CA GLY A 275 3.08 -9.15 -14.63
C GLY A 275 3.05 -8.98 -16.16
N THR A 276 3.92 -8.15 -16.74
CA THR A 276 3.96 -7.86 -18.19
C THR A 276 5.35 -7.39 -18.66
N GLY A 277 6.01 -8.12 -19.57
CA GLY A 277 7.15 -7.61 -20.37
C GLY A 277 8.58 -7.81 -19.81
N THR A 278 9.53 -6.99 -20.29
CA THR A 278 10.95 -6.96 -19.91
C THR A 278 11.20 -6.01 -18.73
N ALA A 279 11.76 -6.51 -17.63
CA ALA A 279 12.15 -5.69 -16.46
C ALA A 279 13.28 -4.73 -16.81
N THR A 280 13.16 -3.50 -16.34
CA THR A 280 14.25 -2.52 -16.30
C THR A 280 14.63 -2.12 -14.88
N GLY A 281 13.82 -2.47 -13.87
CA GLY A 281 14.14 -2.24 -12.47
C GLY A 281 13.23 -2.97 -11.48
N ALA A 282 13.55 -2.83 -10.18
CA ALA A 282 12.79 -3.47 -9.10
C ALA A 282 11.31 -3.05 -9.08
N SER A 283 10.98 -1.84 -9.52
CA SER A 283 9.61 -1.31 -9.54
C SER A 283 8.62 -2.07 -10.43
N ASP A 284 9.12 -2.87 -11.37
CA ASP A 284 8.27 -3.56 -12.36
C ASP A 284 7.53 -4.80 -11.78
N TYR A 285 7.79 -5.12 -10.52
CA TYR A 285 7.33 -6.34 -9.85
C TYR A 285 6.33 -6.07 -8.71
N TYR A 286 5.96 -4.82 -8.45
CA TYR A 286 4.99 -4.45 -7.40
C TYR A 286 3.56 -4.95 -7.68
N GLY A 287 2.74 -5.04 -6.63
CA GLY A 287 1.30 -5.31 -6.76
C GLY A 287 0.94 -6.75 -7.13
N GLN A 288 1.91 -7.66 -7.08
CA GLN A 288 1.70 -9.08 -7.31
C GLN A 288 1.41 -9.81 -6.00
N SER A 289 0.48 -10.76 -6.04
CA SER A 289 0.24 -11.71 -4.98
C SER A 289 0.62 -13.11 -5.44
N TYR A 290 1.45 -13.77 -4.66
CA TYR A 290 1.81 -15.17 -4.86
C TYR A 290 1.17 -15.98 -3.73
N THR A 291 0.21 -16.83 -4.07
CA THR A 291 -0.22 -17.88 -3.15
C THR A 291 0.64 -19.10 -3.39
N LEU A 292 0.88 -19.93 -2.39
CA LEU A 292 1.57 -21.21 -2.61
C LEU A 292 0.50 -22.31 -2.63
N PRO A 293 0.55 -23.25 -3.59
CA PRO A 293 -0.48 -24.28 -3.65
C PRO A 293 -0.35 -25.18 -2.42
N ASP A 294 -1.45 -25.80 -1.98
CA ASP A 294 -1.40 -26.89 -1.00
C ASP A 294 -0.46 -27.96 -1.53
N LEU A 295 0.73 -28.02 -0.95
CA LEU A 295 1.76 -28.93 -1.39
C LEU A 295 1.23 -30.33 -1.06
N GLY A 296 0.97 -31.18 -2.05
CA GLY A 296 0.65 -32.59 -1.76
C GLY A 296 1.81 -33.25 -1.02
N ASN A 297 1.56 -34.33 -0.28
CA ASN A 297 2.63 -35.25 0.10
C ASN A 297 3.17 -35.89 -1.18
N GLY A 298 4.19 -35.26 -1.76
CA GLY A 298 4.82 -35.67 -3.00
C GLY A 298 6.17 -34.99 -3.11
N SER A 299 7.22 -35.80 -3.19
CA SER A 299 8.60 -35.35 -3.35
C SER A 299 8.72 -34.47 -4.61
N VAL A 300 9.01 -33.20 -4.45
CA VAL A 300 9.60 -32.39 -5.52
C VAL A 300 11.06 -32.25 -5.18
N THR A 301 11.92 -32.89 -5.96
CA THR A 301 13.36 -32.74 -5.83
C THR A 301 13.76 -31.37 -6.35
N PRO A 302 14.48 -30.53 -5.59
CA PRO A 302 15.10 -29.34 -6.14
C PRO A 302 16.16 -29.76 -7.18
N GLY A 303 16.06 -29.25 -8.40
CA GLY A 303 17.16 -29.29 -9.37
C GLY A 303 17.39 -30.64 -10.08
N GLY A 304 16.35 -31.28 -10.59
CA GLY A 304 16.55 -32.26 -11.67
C GLY A 304 16.95 -31.52 -12.95
N MET A 305 18.21 -31.67 -13.37
CA MET A 305 18.76 -31.14 -14.63
C MET A 305 17.92 -31.51 -15.84
#